data_AF-A0A0E0BXB2-F1
#
_entry.id   AF-A0A0E0BXB2-F1
#
_cell.length_a   1.000
_cell.length_b   1.000
_cell.length_c   1.000
_cell.angle_alpha   90.00
_cell.angle_beta   90.00
_cell.angle_gamma   90.00
#
_symmetry.space_group_name_H-M   'P 1'
#
loop_
_entity.id
_entity.type
_entity.pdbx_description
1 polymer ?
#
loop_
_entity_poly.entity_id
_entity_poly.type
_entity_poly.pdbx_seq_one_letter_code
_entity_poly.pdbx_strand_id
1 'polypeptide(L)'
;MAMARGGKERAPRGYVPILIGGQGEERERILVRTEQLKQPHFLALLDLAVQEFGYEQRGILCIPCTTKAFRSIVGAATPTAAAVAGGEIKS
;
A
#
# COMPACT_ATOMS: atom_id res chain seq x y z
N MET A 1 17.22 31.61 3.06
CA MET A 1 16.68 30.32 2.58
C MET A 1 15.97 29.63 3.75
N ALA A 2 14.65 29.74 3.82
CA ALA A 2 13.86 29.05 4.84
C ALA A 2 13.46 27.68 4.27
N MET A 3 14.14 26.61 4.69
CA MET A 3 13.65 25.26 4.42
C MET A 3 12.45 25.03 5.34
N ALA A 4 11.26 25.22 4.78
CA ALA A 4 10.00 24.90 5.44
C ALA A 4 10.14 23.49 6.03
N ARG A 5 10.06 23.41 7.35
CA ARG A 5 10.06 22.16 8.10
C ARG A 5 8.98 21.28 7.49
N GLY A 6 9.40 20.24 6.75
CA GLY A 6 8.50 19.27 6.14
C GLY A 6 7.52 18.84 7.20
N GLY A 7 6.26 19.21 7.02
CA GLY A 7 5.17 18.75 7.84
C GLY A 7 5.30 17.24 7.89
N LYS A 8 5.59 16.72 9.08
CA LYS A 8 5.52 15.30 9.37
C LYS A 8 4.06 14.94 9.12
N GLU A 9 3.73 14.58 7.89
CA GLU A 9 2.53 13.83 7.55
C GLU A 9 2.71 12.46 8.19
N ARG A 10 2.59 12.47 9.52
CA ARG A 10 2.63 11.29 10.37
C ARG A 10 1.45 10.50 9.88
N ALA A 11 1.77 9.34 9.29
CA ALA A 11 0.76 8.32 9.08
C ALA A 11 -0.06 8.23 10.38
N PRO A 12 -1.40 8.21 10.27
CA PRO A 12 -2.26 8.07 11.44
C PRO A 12 -1.78 6.88 12.28
N ARG A 13 -1.92 6.97 13.61
CA ARG A 13 -1.51 5.88 14.49
C ARG A 13 -2.17 4.58 14.03
N GLY A 14 -1.36 3.53 13.88
CA GLY A 14 -1.81 2.23 13.38
C GLY A 14 -1.75 2.07 11.85
N TYR A 15 -1.26 3.07 11.10
CA TYR A 15 -1.04 2.98 9.65
C TYR A 15 0.44 3.10 9.30
N VAL A 16 0.86 2.37 8.26
CA VAL A 16 2.21 2.38 7.72
C VAL A 16 2.14 2.76 6.25
N PRO A 17 2.92 3.76 5.79
CA PRO A 17 3.04 4.05 4.38
C PRO A 17 3.87 2.98 3.68
N ILE A 18 3.39 2.56 2.51
CA ILE A 18 4.02 1.55 1.66
C ILE A 18 3.97 2.05 0.22
N LEU A 19 5.07 1.93 -0.50
CA LEU A 19 5.15 2.25 -1.92
C LEU A 19 4.90 0.97 -2.72
N ILE A 20 3.99 1.04 -3.68
CA ILE A 20 3.64 -0.08 -4.56
C ILE A 20 4.11 0.25 -5.96
N GLY A 21 4.96 -0.61 -6.51
CA GLY A 21 5.54 -0.46 -7.85
C GLY A 21 6.96 -1.00 -7.94
N GLY A 22 7.35 -1.48 -9.11
CA GLY A 22 8.68 -1.99 -9.39
C GLY A 22 9.76 -0.91 -9.52
N GLN A 23 10.99 -1.35 -9.80
CA GLN A 23 12.11 -0.45 -10.08
C GLN A 23 11.96 0.17 -11.48
N GLY A 24 11.82 1.50 -11.54
CA GLY A 24 11.61 2.23 -12.79
C GLY A 24 10.15 2.40 -13.21
N GLU A 25 9.20 1.92 -12.41
CA GLU A 25 7.76 2.14 -12.62
C GLU A 25 7.24 3.28 -11.74
N GLU A 26 6.03 3.77 -12.06
CA GLU A 26 5.34 4.73 -11.20
C GLU A 26 5.01 4.07 -9.85
N ARG A 27 5.40 4.72 -8.74
CA ARG A 27 5.21 4.19 -7.39
C ARG A 27 4.04 4.88 -6.72
N GLU A 28 3.04 4.10 -6.32
CA GLU A 28 1.88 4.61 -5.59
C GLU A 28 2.08 4.42 -4.07
N ARG A 29 1.94 5.51 -3.30
CA ARG A 29 2.01 5.43 -1.84
C ARG A 29 0.64 5.11 -1.26
N ILE A 30 0.54 3.99 -0.56
CA ILE A 30 -0.67 3.53 0.11
C ILE A 30 -0.43 3.44 1.61
N LEU A 31 -1.40 3.88 2.40
CA LEU A 31 -1.41 3.69 3.85
C LEU A 31 -2.11 2.38 4.19
N VAL A 32 -1.40 1.47 4.85
CA VAL A 32 -1.95 0.17 5.27
C VAL A 32 -2.01 0.09 6.77
N ARG A 33 -3.08 -0.51 7.30
CA ARG A 33 -3.18 -0.77 8.74
C ARG A 33 -2.12 -1.77 9.17
N THR A 34 -1.47 -1.49 10.30
CA THR A 34 -0.48 -2.38 10.93
C THR A 34 -1.02 -3.80 11.20
N GLU A 35 -2.33 -3.95 11.37
CA GLU A 35 -2.98 -5.25 11.53
C GLU A 35 -2.99 -6.09 10.24
N GLN A 36 -3.07 -5.44 9.08
CA GLN A 36 -3.01 -6.11 7.79
C GLN A 36 -1.59 -6.55 7.42
N LEU A 37 -0.58 -5.84 7.92
CA LEU A 37 0.83 -6.24 7.77
C LEU A 37 1.13 -7.60 8.41
N LYS A 38 0.38 -7.97 9.45
CA LYS A 38 0.57 -9.23 10.18
C LYS A 38 -0.07 -10.43 9.49
N GLN A 39 -0.83 -10.21 8.42
CA GLN A 39 -1.48 -11.29 7.70
C GLN A 39 -0.46 -12.07 6.86
N PRO A 40 -0.59 -13.40 6.76
CA PRO A 40 0.37 -14.24 6.03
C PRO A 40 0.51 -13.86 4.55
N HIS A 41 -0.56 -13.39 3.92
CA HIS A 41 -0.53 -12.88 2.55
C HIS A 41 0.38 -11.64 2.41
N PHE A 42 0.47 -10.81 3.45
CA PHE A 42 1.27 -9.60 3.46
C PHE A 42 2.75 -9.94 3.69
N LEU A 43 3.02 -10.91 4.57
CA LEU A 43 4.37 -11.43 4.79
C LEU A 43 4.99 -11.98 3.49
N ALA A 44 4.21 -12.67 2.66
CA ALA A 44 4.68 -13.12 1.35
C ALA A 44 5.06 -11.95 0.41
N LEU A 45 4.31 -10.85 0.43
CA LEU A 45 4.65 -9.64 -0.35
C LEU A 45 5.91 -8.95 0.18
N LEU A 46 6.11 -8.95 1.50
CA LEU A 46 7.32 -8.44 2.13
C LEU A 46 8.55 -9.26 1.74
N ASP A 47 8.41 -10.58 1.68
CA ASP A 47 9.50 -11.47 1.26
C ASP A 47 9.92 -11.19 -0.18
N LEU A 48 8.95 -11.01 -1.09
CA LEU A 48 9.23 -10.59 -2.47
C LEU A 48 9.95 -9.23 -2.52
N ALA A 49 9.52 -8.27 -1.70
CA ALA A 49 10.17 -6.97 -1.60
C ALA A 49 11.62 -7.05 -1.13
N VAL A 50 11.90 -7.92 -0.17
CA VAL A 50 13.26 -8.19 0.29
C VAL A 50 14.10 -8.83 -0.80
N GLN A 51 13.56 -9.76 -1.58
CA GLN A 51 14.30 -10.42 -2.65
C GLN A 51 14.68 -9.43 -3.78
N GLU A 52 13.78 -8.51 -4.13
CA GLU A 52 14.00 -7.53 -5.20
C GLU A 52 14.83 -6.32 -4.74
N PHE A 53 14.53 -5.76 -3.57
CA PHE A 53 15.11 -4.49 -3.12
C PHE A 53 16.09 -4.64 -1.95
N GLY A 54 16.15 -5.81 -1.32
CA GLY A 54 16.93 -6.04 -0.11
C GLY A 54 16.35 -5.38 1.14
N TYR A 55 17.00 -5.63 2.27
CA TYR A 55 16.68 -4.98 3.55
C TYR A 55 17.25 -3.56 3.68
N GLU A 56 18.00 -3.09 2.69
CA GLU A 56 18.61 -1.75 2.70
C GLU A 56 17.64 -0.63 2.29
N GLN A 57 16.34 -0.93 2.11
CA GLN A 57 15.31 0.07 1.89
C GLN A 57 15.25 1.06 3.07
N ARG A 58 15.86 2.23 2.89
CA ARG A 58 15.81 3.32 3.86
C ARG A 58 14.57 4.17 3.64
N GLY A 59 13.64 4.12 4.61
CA GLY A 59 12.46 4.99 4.63
C GLY A 59 11.15 4.23 4.47
N ILE A 60 10.46 4.45 3.35
CA ILE A 60 9.16 3.85 3.08
C ILE A 60 9.36 2.50 2.40
N LEU A 61 8.78 1.44 2.96
CA LEU A 61 8.79 0.09 2.42
C LEU A 61 8.24 0.09 0.98
N CYS A 62 8.98 -0.46 0.02
CA CYS A 62 8.51 -0.63 -1.36
C CYS A 62 8.22 -2.10 -1.65
N ILE A 63 7.05 -2.40 -2.21
CA ILE A 63 6.66 -3.75 -2.60
C ILE A 63 6.62 -3.85 -4.14
N PRO A 64 7.33 -4.82 -4.74
CA PRO A 64 7.39 -5.07 -6.19
C PRO A 64 6.10 -5.78 -6.62
N CYS A 65 5.00 -5.07 -6.53
CA CYS A 65 3.67 -5.57 -6.86
C CYS A 65 2.93 -4.48 -7.61
N THR A 66 2.00 -4.87 -8.48
CA THR A 66 1.09 -3.91 -9.09
C THR A 66 0.10 -3.38 -8.06
N THR A 67 -0.29 -2.12 -8.19
CA THR A 67 -1.34 -1.49 -7.36
C THR A 67 -2.63 -2.32 -7.37
N LYS A 68 -2.96 -2.94 -8.51
CA LYS A 68 -4.14 -3.79 -8.67
C LYS A 68 -4.08 -5.06 -7.81
N ALA A 69 -2.97 -5.78 -7.82
CA ALA A 69 -2.79 -6.97 -7.00
C ALA A 69 -2.75 -6.62 -5.50
N PHE A 70 -2.08 -5.52 -5.16
CA PHE A 70 -2.04 -5.04 -3.78
C PHE A 70 -3.43 -4.66 -3.26
N ARG A 71 -4.23 -3.93 -4.06
CA ARG A 71 -5.62 -3.60 -3.71
C ARG A 71 -6.52 -4.84 -3.64
N SER A 72 -6.24 -5.90 -4.40
CA SER A 72 -6.99 -7.16 -4.26
C SER A 72 -6.72 -7.82 -2.91
N ILE A 73 -5.46 -7.81 -2.47
CA ILE A 73 -5.02 -8.41 -1.19
C ILE A 73 -5.49 -7.56 0.00
N VAL A 74 -5.37 -6.23 -0.09
CA VAL A 74 -5.73 -5.29 0.99
C VAL A 74 -7.22 -4.97 1.01
N GLY A 75 -7.86 -4.91 -0.16
CA GLY A 75 -9.28 -4.58 -0.35
C GLY A 75 -10.25 -5.72 -0.05
N ALA A 76 -9.77 -6.93 0.21
CA ALA A 76 -10.59 -8.00 0.79
C ALA A 76 -11.04 -7.66 2.23
N ALA A 77 -10.36 -6.75 2.92
CA ALA A 77 -10.80 -6.24 4.22
C ALA A 77 -11.43 -4.85 4.07
N THR A 78 -12.74 -4.86 3.84
CA THR A 78 -13.72 -3.76 3.91
C THR A 78 -13.89 -2.89 2.65
N PRO A 79 -15.04 -3.03 1.95
CA PRO A 79 -15.56 -1.93 1.14
C PRO A 79 -16.07 -0.86 2.12
N THR A 80 -15.24 0.12 2.46
CA THR A 80 -15.78 1.40 2.95
C THR A 80 -15.86 2.37 1.78
N ALA A 81 -17.08 2.44 1.23
CA ALA A 81 -17.62 3.51 0.39
C ALA A 81 -16.86 3.87 -0.89
N ALA A 82 -17.08 3.07 -1.95
CA ALA A 82 -17.43 3.57 -3.28
C ALA A 82 -17.86 2.41 -4.20
N ALA A 83 -19.01 1.80 -3.91
CA ALA A 83 -19.80 1.13 -4.92
C ALA A 83 -20.99 2.05 -5.27
N VAL A 84 -20.77 2.98 -6.20
CA VAL A 84 -21.84 3.57 -7.00
C VAL A 84 -21.50 3.31 -8.47
N ALA A 85 -22.05 2.22 -9.01
CA ALA A 85 -22.45 2.06 -10.40
C ALA A 85 -22.67 0.56 -10.67
N GLY A 86 -23.88 0.21 -11.09
CA GLY A 86 -24.10 -1.04 -11.82
C GLY A 86 -25.40 -1.78 -11.54
N GLY A 87 -26.53 -1.14 -11.87
CA GLY A 87 -27.62 -1.78 -12.60
C GLY A 87 -28.40 -2.90 -11.92
N GLU A 88 -29.57 -2.55 -11.40
CA GLU A 88 -30.72 -3.45 -11.39
C GLU A 88 -31.85 -2.79 -12.18
N ILE A 89 -32.11 -3.29 -13.40
CA ILE A 89 -33.47 -3.40 -13.94
C ILE A 89 -33.58 -4.74 -14.68
N LYS A 90 -34.48 -5.55 -14.14
CA LYS A 90 -34.86 -6.90 -14.54
C LYS A 90 -35.79 -6.85 -15.77
N SER A 91 -35.84 -7.98 -16.47
CA SER A 91 -36.64 -8.33 -17.64
C SER A 91 -38.07 -7.80 -17.68
#